data_AF-A0A0H2SBD3-F1
#
_entry.id   AF-A0A0H2SBD3-F1
#
_cell.length_a   1.000
_cell.length_b   1.000
_cell.length_c   1.000
_cell.angle_alpha   90.00
_cell.angle_beta   90.00
_cell.angle_gamma   90.00
#
_symmetry.space_group_name_H-M   'P 1'
#
loop_
_entity.id
_entity.type
_entity.pdbx_description
1 polymer ?
#
loop_
_entity_poly.entity_id
_entity_poly.type
_entity_poly.pdbx_seq_one_letter_code
_entity_poly.pdbx_strand_id
1 'polypeptide(L)'
;MALRAQLRPQHLVQRASCSFKRNARTLANQRSTEDDDEEEANALQLRRKASAPIASTWLNGEGQNFKWRTVGPNWLGKDVPFPLNPSFKPPPPLASRLKDRIYNLYMHNPKTYNIRHLSRTFGISLKRVDAVLRLKGLENSWDKQGKELQSGFRLGMESMLRTREDVPLDRTQSDVAADFQDDNEDNNRDRDRYQRHFWEPVVEGEQTVVAKALEKAREEAKAAHIQSRAAKSDPMLLGKVKKPFRSAMPVPKVVHGDARPGRPVISFTDVGGKFLDTKDRVRRMHEAERRKELRKGTRAHNP
;
A
#
# COMPACT_ATOMS: atom_id res chain seq x y z
N MET A 1 37.70 -48.19 -40.00
CA MET A 1 38.58 -48.88 -39.03
C MET A 1 38.15 -48.51 -37.64
N ALA A 2 37.88 -49.53 -36.82
CA ALA A 2 37.43 -49.42 -35.44
C ALA A 2 38.49 -48.80 -34.53
N LEU A 3 38.05 -48.14 -33.44
CA LEU A 3 38.57 -48.42 -32.10
C LEU A 3 37.60 -47.92 -31.02
N ARG A 4 37.09 -48.90 -30.27
CA ARG A 4 36.35 -48.82 -29.01
C ARG A 4 37.22 -48.13 -27.95
N ALA A 5 36.62 -47.27 -27.12
CA ALA A 5 37.13 -46.98 -25.78
C ALA A 5 35.97 -46.93 -24.77
N GLN A 6 36.22 -47.61 -23.65
CA GLN A 6 35.29 -48.07 -22.63
C GLN A 6 34.89 -47.00 -21.60
N LEU A 7 33.59 -47.04 -21.24
CA LEU A 7 32.98 -46.98 -19.90
C LEU A 7 33.83 -46.48 -18.70
N ARG A 8 33.30 -45.45 -18.00
CA ARG A 8 32.72 -45.57 -16.64
C ARG A 8 31.88 -44.32 -16.26
N PRO A 9 30.70 -44.48 -15.63
CA PRO A 9 29.86 -43.40 -15.11
C PRO A 9 30.15 -43.12 -13.62
N GLN A 10 29.54 -42.08 -13.03
CA GLN A 10 28.87 -42.05 -11.70
C GLN A 10 28.67 -40.60 -11.20
N HIS A 11 27.41 -40.15 -11.13
CA HIS A 11 26.75 -39.51 -9.97
C HIS A 11 25.45 -38.83 -10.42
N LEU A 12 24.42 -39.67 -10.63
CA LEU A 12 23.04 -39.22 -10.69
C LEU A 12 22.52 -39.14 -9.25
N VAL A 13 22.17 -37.93 -8.81
CA VAL A 13 21.52 -37.68 -7.52
C VAL A 13 20.18 -38.43 -7.51
N GLN A 14 20.10 -39.45 -6.65
CA GLN A 14 18.91 -40.25 -6.42
C GLN A 14 17.82 -39.38 -5.81
N ARG A 15 16.71 -39.26 -6.52
CA ARG A 15 15.42 -38.85 -5.95
C ARG A 15 15.02 -39.92 -4.93
N ALA A 16 14.87 -39.52 -3.67
CA ALA A 16 14.28 -40.35 -2.64
C ALA A 16 12.82 -40.66 -3.01
N SER A 17 12.57 -41.85 -3.56
CA SER A 17 11.26 -42.47 -3.54
C SER A 17 11.03 -42.98 -2.11
N CYS A 18 10.18 -42.27 -1.36
CA CYS A 18 9.70 -42.76 -0.09
C CYS A 18 8.77 -43.95 -0.36
N SER A 19 9.27 -45.16 -0.12
CA SER A 19 8.51 -46.40 -0.18
C SER A 19 7.60 -46.48 1.04
N PHE A 20 6.35 -46.08 0.84
CA PHE A 20 5.29 -46.25 1.82
C PHE A 20 4.97 -47.75 1.96
N LYS A 21 5.59 -48.39 2.96
CA LYS A 21 5.27 -49.76 3.36
C LYS A 21 3.81 -49.79 3.82
N ARG A 22 2.95 -50.44 3.02
CA ARG A 22 1.57 -50.76 3.41
C ARG A 22 1.63 -51.77 4.55
N ASN A 23 1.38 -51.32 5.77
CA ASN A 23 1.02 -52.23 6.85
C ASN A 23 -0.42 -52.69 6.61
N ALA A 24 -0.58 -53.97 6.30
CA ALA A 24 -1.85 -54.66 6.32
C ALA A 24 -2.34 -54.77 7.76
N ARG A 25 -3.18 -53.81 8.18
CA ARG A 25 -4.06 -53.91 9.34
C ARG A 25 -5.21 -52.92 9.19
N THR A 26 -6.01 -53.16 8.17
CA THR A 26 -7.33 -52.53 7.99
C THR A 26 -8.30 -53.67 7.78
N LEU A 27 -9.00 -54.05 8.85
CA LEU A 27 -10.28 -54.78 8.88
C LEU A 27 -10.64 -55.09 10.35
N ALA A 28 -10.70 -54.09 11.23
CA ALA A 28 -11.23 -54.24 12.58
C ALA A 28 -11.58 -52.92 13.31
N ASN A 29 -11.67 -51.78 12.64
CA ASN A 29 -11.96 -50.51 13.33
C ASN A 29 -12.72 -49.51 12.43
N GLN A 30 -13.93 -49.88 12.01
CA GLN A 30 -14.89 -49.00 11.34
C GLN A 30 -16.21 -48.98 12.13
N ARG A 31 -16.14 -48.76 13.45
CA ARG A 31 -17.36 -48.77 14.28
C ARG A 31 -17.37 -47.79 15.45
N SER A 32 -16.62 -46.68 15.36
CA SER A 32 -16.57 -45.67 16.43
C SER A 32 -16.05 -44.32 15.93
N THR A 33 -16.47 -43.86 14.76
CA THR A 33 -16.13 -42.51 14.25
C THR A 33 -17.36 -41.67 13.94
N GLU A 34 -18.56 -42.25 13.91
CA GLU A 34 -19.81 -41.51 13.73
C GLU A 34 -20.34 -40.98 15.08
N ASP A 35 -20.07 -41.68 16.19
CA ASP A 35 -20.51 -41.28 17.53
C ASP A 35 -19.72 -40.07 18.09
N ASP A 36 -18.43 -39.94 17.75
CA ASP A 36 -17.58 -38.82 18.20
C ASP A 36 -17.95 -37.49 17.51
N ASP A 37 -18.33 -37.55 16.21
CA ASP A 37 -18.80 -36.38 15.45
C ASP A 37 -20.20 -35.92 15.91
N GLU A 38 -21.07 -36.87 16.30
CA GLU A 38 -22.38 -36.57 16.86
C GLU A 38 -22.28 -35.98 18.28
N GLU A 39 -21.38 -36.46 19.14
CA GLU A 39 -21.15 -35.87 20.46
C GLU A 39 -20.57 -34.44 20.38
N GLU A 40 -19.64 -34.16 19.46
CA GLU A 40 -19.10 -32.80 19.27
C GLU A 40 -20.17 -31.83 18.74
N ALA A 41 -20.98 -32.27 17.77
CA ALA A 41 -22.10 -31.49 17.26
C ALA A 41 -23.16 -31.21 18.35
N ASN A 42 -23.44 -32.19 19.20
CA ASN A 42 -24.41 -32.06 20.30
C ASN A 42 -23.85 -31.17 21.43
N ALA A 43 -22.55 -31.24 21.71
CA ALA A 43 -21.87 -30.33 22.64
C ALA A 43 -21.87 -28.87 22.16
N LEU A 44 -21.68 -28.63 20.85
CA LEU A 44 -21.82 -27.31 20.24
C LEU A 44 -23.28 -26.81 20.29
N GLN A 45 -24.26 -27.69 20.08
CA GLN A 45 -25.67 -27.35 20.24
C GLN A 45 -26.03 -27.04 21.70
N LEU A 46 -25.50 -27.78 22.69
CA LEU A 46 -25.69 -27.49 24.11
C LEU A 46 -25.06 -26.15 24.52
N ARG A 47 -23.85 -25.82 24.05
CA ARG A 47 -23.21 -24.50 24.29
C ARG A 47 -23.99 -23.35 23.65
N ARG A 48 -24.61 -23.57 22.47
CA ARG A 48 -25.52 -22.60 21.84
C ARG A 48 -26.80 -22.41 22.67
N LYS A 49 -27.37 -23.49 23.22
CA LYS A 49 -28.57 -23.43 24.09
C LYS A 49 -28.28 -22.76 25.44
N ALA A 50 -27.10 -22.93 26.02
CA ALA A 50 -26.70 -22.29 27.27
C ALA A 50 -26.42 -20.78 27.15
N SER A 51 -26.00 -20.30 25.97
CA SER A 51 -25.75 -18.86 25.71
C SER A 51 -26.96 -18.12 25.12
N ALA A 52 -27.91 -18.83 24.51
CA ALA A 52 -29.17 -18.29 24.00
C ALA A 52 -29.98 -17.45 25.01
N PRO A 53 -30.14 -17.80 26.30
CA PRO A 53 -30.92 -16.98 27.24
C PRO A 53 -30.25 -15.62 27.52
N ILE A 54 -28.92 -15.54 27.52
CA ILE A 54 -28.19 -14.29 27.79
C ILE A 54 -28.21 -13.38 26.55
N ALA A 55 -28.01 -13.97 25.36
CA ALA A 55 -28.07 -13.20 24.11
C ALA A 55 -29.49 -12.67 23.83
N SER A 56 -30.53 -13.49 24.06
CA SER A 56 -31.92 -13.09 23.85
C SER A 56 -32.39 -12.02 24.85
N THR A 57 -31.99 -12.11 26.12
CA THR A 57 -32.27 -11.06 27.11
C THR A 57 -31.63 -9.73 26.74
N TRP A 58 -30.38 -9.73 26.25
CA TRP A 58 -29.74 -8.51 25.74
C TRP A 58 -30.43 -7.96 24.48
N LEU A 59 -30.74 -8.82 23.49
CA LEU A 59 -31.45 -8.43 22.27
C LEU A 59 -32.83 -7.82 22.55
N ASN A 60 -33.51 -8.30 23.60
CA ASN A 60 -34.81 -7.78 24.04
C ASN A 60 -34.70 -6.51 24.90
N GLY A 61 -33.55 -6.29 25.55
CA GLY A 61 -33.24 -5.08 26.31
C GLY A 61 -32.50 -4.04 25.47
N GLU A 62 -31.22 -3.81 25.79
CA GLU A 62 -30.37 -2.80 25.15
C GLU A 62 -30.21 -2.99 23.63
N GLY A 63 -30.25 -4.24 23.15
CA GLY A 63 -30.11 -4.58 21.74
C GLY A 63 -31.22 -4.05 20.84
N GLN A 64 -32.41 -3.74 21.39
CA GLN A 64 -33.52 -3.16 20.62
C GLN A 64 -33.15 -1.83 19.96
N ASN A 65 -32.27 -1.05 20.59
CA ASN A 65 -31.80 0.23 20.06
C ASN A 65 -31.04 0.08 18.73
N PHE A 66 -30.49 -1.10 18.45
CA PHE A 66 -29.71 -1.39 17.25
C PHE A 66 -30.49 -2.18 16.19
N LYS A 67 -31.75 -2.56 16.48
CA LYS A 67 -32.60 -3.32 15.56
C LYS A 67 -32.95 -2.51 14.31
N TRP A 68 -33.21 -1.22 14.48
CA TRP A 68 -33.65 -0.33 13.42
C TRP A 68 -32.60 0.72 13.09
N ARG A 69 -32.67 1.20 11.85
CA ARG A 69 -31.79 2.26 11.36
C ARG A 69 -32.01 3.53 12.16
N THR A 70 -30.94 4.04 12.75
CA THR A 70 -30.91 5.37 13.36
C THR A 70 -30.21 6.34 12.41
N VAL A 71 -30.56 7.62 12.49
CA VAL A 71 -29.85 8.68 11.75
C VAL A 71 -28.48 8.88 12.40
N GLY A 72 -27.44 8.57 11.64
CA GLY A 72 -26.05 8.63 12.05
C GLY A 72 -25.53 7.36 12.74
N PRO A 73 -24.22 7.32 13.06
CA PRO A 73 -23.57 6.14 13.59
C PRO A 73 -24.15 5.80 14.95
N ASN A 74 -24.80 4.64 15.03
CA ASN A 74 -25.28 4.06 16.27
C ASN A 74 -24.32 2.95 16.70
N TRP A 75 -23.22 3.35 17.32
CA TRP A 75 -22.17 2.43 17.74
C TRP A 75 -22.42 1.89 19.16
N LEU A 76 -21.99 0.64 19.42
CA LEU A 76 -22.10 0.05 20.77
C LEU A 76 -21.35 0.88 21.82
N GLY A 77 -20.19 1.43 21.48
CA GLY A 77 -19.39 2.29 22.36
C GLY A 77 -19.82 3.75 22.38
N LYS A 78 -21.03 4.08 21.89
CA LYS A 78 -21.56 5.45 21.71
C LYS A 78 -20.74 6.26 20.69
N ASP A 79 -19.58 6.75 21.10
CA ASP A 79 -18.65 7.56 20.29
C ASP A 79 -17.56 6.74 19.59
N VAL A 80 -17.49 5.43 19.87
CA VAL A 80 -16.54 4.52 19.22
C VAL A 80 -17.25 3.25 18.76
N PRO A 81 -16.95 2.74 17.56
CA PRO A 81 -17.55 1.50 17.04
C PRO A 81 -17.23 0.29 17.91
N PHE A 82 -16.03 0.25 18.49
CA PHE A 82 -15.58 -0.86 19.33
C PHE A 82 -15.26 -0.35 20.73
N PRO A 83 -16.00 -0.77 21.78
CA PRO A 83 -15.79 -0.28 23.13
C PRO A 83 -14.39 -0.63 23.67
N LEU A 84 -13.83 -1.77 23.24
CA LEU A 84 -12.49 -2.22 23.62
C LEU A 84 -11.36 -1.58 22.81
N ASN A 85 -11.68 -0.84 21.73
CA ASN A 85 -10.68 -0.14 20.92
C ASN A 85 -11.11 1.32 20.69
N PRO A 86 -10.87 2.20 21.68
CA PRO A 86 -11.26 3.60 21.57
C PRO A 86 -10.40 4.41 20.59
N SER A 87 -9.25 3.87 20.16
CA SER A 87 -8.37 4.50 19.18
C SER A 87 -8.98 4.49 17.77
N PHE A 88 -9.75 3.46 17.44
CA PHE A 88 -10.37 3.33 16.13
C PHE A 88 -11.65 4.19 16.04
N LYS A 89 -11.51 5.39 15.48
CA LYS A 89 -12.61 6.33 15.18
C LYS A 89 -12.65 6.61 13.68
N PRO A 90 -13.49 5.90 12.91
CA PRO A 90 -13.51 6.08 11.47
C PRO A 90 -14.00 7.49 11.12
N PRO A 91 -13.33 8.21 10.20
CA PRO A 91 -13.83 9.48 9.72
C PRO A 91 -15.10 9.25 8.90
N PRO A 92 -16.08 10.17 8.95
CA PRO A 92 -17.29 10.04 8.16
C PRO A 92 -17.00 10.05 6.65
N PRO A 93 -17.76 9.27 5.86
CA PRO A 93 -17.58 9.18 4.42
C PRO A 93 -17.98 10.47 3.69
N LEU A 94 -17.59 10.57 2.42
CA LEU A 94 -17.99 11.68 1.54
C LEU A 94 -19.40 11.49 0.98
N ALA A 95 -20.18 12.57 0.93
CA ALA A 95 -21.54 12.55 0.38
C ALA A 95 -21.53 12.32 -1.13
N SER A 96 -22.53 11.58 -1.64
CA SER A 96 -22.71 11.37 -3.08
C SER A 96 -22.77 12.70 -3.81
N ARG A 97 -23.56 13.66 -3.32
CA ARG A 97 -23.66 15.01 -3.89
C ARG A 97 -22.30 15.71 -4.01
N LEU A 98 -21.43 15.54 -3.02
CA LEU A 98 -20.08 16.09 -3.04
C LEU A 98 -19.20 15.37 -4.08
N LYS A 99 -19.30 14.04 -4.17
CA LYS A 99 -18.63 13.25 -5.21
C LYS A 99 -19.06 13.68 -6.62
N ASP A 100 -20.36 13.90 -6.81
CA ASP A 100 -20.93 14.41 -8.07
C ASP A 100 -20.36 15.80 -8.41
N ARG A 101 -20.28 16.69 -7.42
CA ARG A 101 -19.70 18.02 -7.60
C ARG A 101 -18.22 17.96 -8.02
N ILE A 102 -17.41 17.13 -7.36
CA ILE A 102 -16.00 16.92 -7.72
C ILE A 102 -15.88 16.42 -9.16
N TYR A 103 -16.69 15.42 -9.52
CA TYR A 103 -16.68 14.82 -10.85
C TYR A 103 -17.09 15.84 -11.93
N ASN A 104 -18.17 16.58 -11.71
CA ASN A 104 -18.67 17.57 -12.67
C ASN A 104 -17.68 18.71 -12.90
N LEU A 105 -17.02 19.21 -11.85
CA LEU A 105 -15.98 20.23 -11.98
C LEU A 105 -14.79 19.72 -12.81
N TYR A 106 -14.33 18.50 -12.53
CA TYR A 106 -13.24 17.89 -13.27
C TYR A 106 -13.60 17.68 -14.76
N MET A 107 -14.81 17.19 -15.04
CA MET A 107 -15.30 16.97 -16.41
C MET A 107 -15.51 18.27 -17.18
N HIS A 108 -15.91 19.36 -16.50
CA HIS A 108 -16.08 20.66 -17.14
C HIS A 108 -14.74 21.24 -17.63
N ASN A 109 -13.68 21.22 -16.81
CA ASN A 109 -12.38 21.78 -17.17
C ASN A 109 -11.23 21.05 -16.45
N PRO A 110 -10.66 19.96 -17.02
CA PRO A 110 -9.63 19.18 -16.34
C PRO A 110 -8.29 19.92 -16.19
N LYS A 111 -8.02 20.93 -17.03
CA LYS A 111 -6.81 21.77 -16.92
C LYS A 111 -6.86 22.69 -15.70
N THR A 112 -8.01 23.34 -15.47
CA THR A 112 -8.24 24.25 -14.35
C THR A 112 -8.50 23.48 -13.06
N TYR A 113 -9.43 22.51 -13.11
CA TYR A 113 -9.81 21.67 -11.99
C TYR A 113 -9.00 20.37 -11.95
N ASN A 114 -7.67 20.51 -11.93
CA ASN A 114 -6.78 19.36 -11.74
C ASN A 114 -7.02 18.73 -10.34
N ILE A 115 -6.68 17.44 -10.19
CA ILE A 115 -6.78 16.67 -8.94
C ILE A 115 -6.19 17.44 -7.75
N ARG A 116 -5.03 18.10 -7.94
CA ARG A 116 -4.39 18.90 -6.90
C ARG A 116 -5.19 20.14 -6.51
N HIS A 117 -5.82 20.79 -7.48
CA HIS A 117 -6.70 21.93 -7.22
C HIS A 117 -7.95 21.46 -6.45
N LEU A 118 -8.61 20.39 -6.91
CA LEU A 118 -9.78 19.81 -6.24
C LEU A 118 -9.47 19.36 -4.80
N SER A 119 -8.32 18.70 -4.58
CA SER A 119 -7.86 18.31 -3.24
C SER A 119 -7.64 19.50 -2.30
N ARG A 120 -7.12 20.62 -2.82
CA ARG A 120 -6.96 21.86 -2.04
C ARG A 120 -8.31 22.50 -1.73
N THR A 121 -9.18 22.63 -2.72
CA THR A 121 -10.49 23.28 -2.60
C THR A 121 -11.42 22.51 -1.67
N PHE A 122 -11.44 21.18 -1.78
CA PHE A 122 -12.31 20.31 -1.00
C PHE A 122 -11.61 19.64 0.17
N GLY A 123 -10.41 20.04 0.57
CA GLY A 123 -9.73 19.50 1.77
C GLY A 123 -9.55 17.97 1.82
N ILE A 124 -9.60 17.29 0.67
CA ILE A 124 -9.57 15.83 0.55
C ILE A 124 -8.19 15.39 0.03
N SER A 125 -7.70 14.23 0.46
CA SER A 125 -6.44 13.67 -0.05
C SER A 125 -6.48 13.44 -1.57
N LEU A 126 -5.32 13.56 -2.22
CA LEU A 126 -5.21 13.43 -3.69
C LEU A 126 -5.75 12.08 -4.19
N LYS A 127 -5.46 11.02 -3.43
CA LYS A 127 -5.89 9.64 -3.74
C LYS A 127 -7.40 9.48 -3.61
N ARG A 128 -8.01 10.10 -2.60
CA ARG A 128 -9.45 10.02 -2.42
C ARG A 128 -10.17 10.78 -3.54
N VAL A 129 -9.64 11.91 -4.02
CA VAL A 129 -10.18 12.59 -5.22
C VAL A 129 -10.05 11.70 -6.46
N ASP A 130 -8.89 11.11 -6.71
CA ASP A 130 -8.66 10.20 -7.84
C ASP A 130 -9.61 8.98 -7.80
N ALA A 131 -9.78 8.36 -6.63
CA ALA A 131 -10.73 7.27 -6.44
C ALA A 131 -12.19 7.70 -6.71
N VAL A 132 -12.59 8.90 -6.26
CA VAL A 132 -13.93 9.45 -6.53
C VAL A 132 -14.15 9.59 -8.04
N LEU A 133 -13.19 10.15 -8.77
CA LEU A 133 -13.30 10.31 -10.23
C LEU A 133 -13.45 8.96 -10.95
N ARG A 134 -12.70 7.95 -10.53
CA ARG A 134 -12.78 6.58 -11.08
C ARG A 134 -14.14 5.94 -10.83
N LEU A 135 -14.61 5.95 -9.58
CA LEU A 135 -15.86 5.31 -9.19
C LEU A 135 -17.07 5.99 -9.84
N LYS A 136 -17.07 7.33 -9.96
CA LYS A 136 -18.13 8.07 -10.67
C LYS A 136 -18.09 7.83 -12.17
N GLY A 137 -16.91 7.70 -12.78
CA GLY A 137 -16.80 7.29 -14.17
C GLY A 137 -17.40 5.90 -14.44
N LEU A 138 -17.24 4.96 -13.50
CA LEU A 138 -17.82 3.62 -13.58
C LEU A 138 -19.34 3.62 -13.34
N GLU A 139 -19.83 4.43 -12.40
CA GLU A 139 -21.26 4.65 -12.21
C GLU A 139 -21.93 5.14 -13.50
N ASN A 140 -21.34 6.13 -14.17
CA ASN A 140 -21.85 6.64 -15.45
C ASN A 140 -21.75 5.62 -16.58
N SER A 141 -20.78 4.71 -16.56
CA SER A 141 -20.69 3.65 -17.58
C SER A 141 -21.74 2.57 -17.36
N TRP A 142 -22.07 2.25 -16.11
CA TRP A 142 -23.16 1.33 -15.77
C TRP A 142 -24.53 1.90 -16.12
N ASP A 143 -24.73 3.20 -15.89
CA ASP A 143 -25.96 3.90 -16.31
C ASP A 143 -26.14 3.83 -17.82
N LYS A 144 -25.07 4.08 -18.60
CA LYS A 144 -25.08 3.90 -20.08
C LYS A 144 -25.32 2.46 -20.53
N GLN A 145 -24.90 1.48 -19.74
CA GLN A 145 -25.17 0.05 -19.99
C GLN A 145 -26.59 -0.36 -19.59
N GLY A 146 -27.38 0.53 -18.98
CA GLY A 146 -28.72 0.23 -18.48
C GLY A 146 -28.71 -0.67 -17.23
N LYS A 147 -27.61 -0.73 -16.48
CA LYS A 147 -27.54 -1.47 -15.21
C LYS A 147 -28.16 -0.64 -14.09
N GLU A 148 -29.07 -1.23 -13.34
CA GLU A 148 -29.72 -0.55 -12.22
C GLU A 148 -28.74 -0.26 -11.08
N LEU A 149 -28.63 1.02 -10.71
CA LEU A 149 -27.81 1.47 -9.59
C LEU A 149 -28.58 1.33 -8.27
N GLN A 150 -27.92 0.82 -7.23
CA GLN A 150 -28.51 0.66 -5.88
C GLN A 150 -28.59 2.00 -5.11
N SER A 151 -29.37 2.95 -5.63
CA SER A 151 -29.53 4.30 -5.07
C SER A 151 -30.20 4.31 -3.69
N GLY A 152 -31.22 3.45 -3.47
CA GLY A 152 -31.89 3.32 -2.17
C GLY A 152 -30.97 2.82 -1.06
N PHE A 153 -30.12 1.84 -1.37
CA PHE A 153 -29.10 1.36 -0.43
C PHE A 153 -28.09 2.46 -0.10
N ARG A 154 -27.62 3.18 -1.12
CA ARG A 154 -26.72 4.33 -0.94
C ARG A 154 -27.32 5.38 -0.01
N LEU A 155 -28.56 5.83 -0.26
CA LEU A 155 -29.25 6.84 0.56
C LEU A 155 -29.40 6.40 2.01
N GLY A 156 -29.77 5.14 2.22
CA GLY A 156 -29.80 4.57 3.56
C GLY A 156 -28.43 4.68 4.22
N MET A 157 -27.38 4.15 3.59
CA MET A 157 -26.03 4.14 4.15
C MET A 157 -25.52 5.55 4.47
N GLU A 158 -25.83 6.53 3.62
CA GLU A 158 -25.47 7.92 3.86
C GLU A 158 -26.11 8.48 5.13
N SER A 159 -27.38 8.12 5.38
CA SER A 159 -28.09 8.48 6.60
C SER A 159 -27.47 7.82 7.85
N MET A 160 -26.99 6.57 7.77
CA MET A 160 -26.38 5.88 8.91
C MET A 160 -24.95 6.34 9.23
N LEU A 161 -24.17 6.81 8.26
CA LEU A 161 -22.73 7.04 8.46
C LEU A 161 -22.36 8.49 8.75
N ARG A 162 -23.33 9.39 8.99
CA ARG A 162 -23.09 10.85 9.17
C ARG A 162 -22.19 11.42 8.08
N THR A 163 -22.64 11.24 6.85
CA THR A 163 -21.87 11.58 5.67
C THR A 163 -21.58 13.08 5.60
N ARG A 164 -20.36 13.47 5.20
CA ARG A 164 -19.96 14.88 5.08
C ARG A 164 -20.57 15.51 3.84
N GLU A 165 -21.48 16.47 4.04
CA GLU A 165 -22.03 17.31 2.96
C GLU A 165 -21.10 18.47 2.63
N ASP A 166 -20.56 19.10 3.67
CA ASP A 166 -19.63 20.22 3.56
C ASP A 166 -18.22 19.81 3.98
N VAL A 167 -17.23 20.50 3.41
CA VAL A 167 -15.84 20.29 3.76
C VAL A 167 -15.43 21.35 4.78
N PRO A 168 -15.00 20.95 6.00
CA PRO A 168 -14.24 21.84 6.86
C PRO A 168 -12.98 22.30 6.10
N LEU A 169 -12.67 23.59 6.18
CA LEU A 169 -11.43 24.14 5.59
C LEU A 169 -10.17 23.47 6.17
N ASP A 170 -10.28 22.88 7.37
CA ASP A 170 -9.21 22.10 7.99
C ASP A 170 -9.15 20.67 7.45
N ARG A 171 -8.02 20.37 6.79
CA ARG A 171 -7.65 19.01 6.39
C ARG A 171 -7.58 18.13 7.63
N THR A 172 -8.29 17.01 7.62
CA THR A 172 -8.23 16.12 8.77
C THR A 172 -6.87 15.44 8.84
N GLN A 173 -6.38 15.16 10.06
CA GLN A 173 -5.12 14.46 10.29
C GLN A 173 -5.04 13.12 9.53
N SER A 174 -6.20 12.47 9.31
CA SER A 174 -6.30 11.24 8.53
C SER A 174 -6.00 11.44 7.03
N ASP A 175 -6.40 12.57 6.45
CA ASP A 175 -6.16 12.88 5.03
C ASP A 175 -4.68 13.20 4.81
N VAL A 176 -4.06 13.88 5.77
CA VAL A 176 -2.64 14.21 5.75
C VAL A 176 -1.78 12.95 5.94
N ALA A 177 -2.15 12.07 6.89
CA ALA A 177 -1.45 10.81 7.10
C ALA A 177 -1.47 9.89 5.87
N ALA A 178 -2.60 9.86 5.14
CA ALA A 178 -2.71 9.10 3.89
C ALA A 178 -1.75 9.61 2.80
N ASP A 179 -1.58 10.92 2.67
CA ASP A 179 -0.62 11.51 1.73
C ASP A 179 0.83 11.20 2.14
N PHE A 180 1.17 11.25 3.44
CA PHE A 180 2.52 10.94 3.94
C PHE A 180 2.93 9.46 3.79
N GLN A 181 1.98 8.53 3.95
CA GLN A 181 2.30 7.11 3.80
C GLN A 181 2.60 6.75 2.34
N ASP A 182 1.97 7.41 1.39
CA ASP A 182 2.21 7.22 -0.05
C ASP A 182 3.58 7.78 -0.48
N ASP A 183 4.04 8.91 0.08
CA ASP A 183 5.40 9.40 -0.16
C ASP A 183 6.49 8.40 0.28
N ASN A 184 6.14 7.45 1.17
CA ASN A 184 7.02 6.36 1.61
C ASN A 184 6.83 5.06 0.83
N GLU A 185 5.62 4.81 0.31
CA GLU A 185 5.31 3.66 -0.53
C GLU A 185 5.48 4.05 -2.01
N ASP A 186 6.65 3.75 -2.61
CA ASP A 186 6.98 3.90 -4.05
C ASP A 186 6.05 3.09 -5.01
N ASN A 187 4.80 2.80 -4.62
CA ASN A 187 3.84 1.92 -5.28
C ASN A 187 2.98 2.65 -6.35
N ASN A 188 3.65 3.37 -7.26
CA ASN A 188 3.00 3.97 -8.44
C ASN A 188 2.50 2.92 -9.47
N ARG A 189 2.77 1.62 -9.25
CA ARG A 189 2.40 0.52 -10.15
C ARG A 189 0.90 0.35 -10.32
N ASP A 190 0.12 0.49 -9.26
CA ASP A 190 -1.34 0.35 -9.34
C ASP A 190 -1.98 1.55 -10.04
N ARG A 191 -1.42 2.75 -9.87
CA ARG A 191 -1.83 3.95 -10.59
C ARG A 191 -1.63 3.80 -12.10
N ASP A 192 -0.51 3.23 -12.52
CA ASP A 192 -0.22 2.91 -13.94
C ASP A 192 -1.18 1.84 -14.49
N ARG A 193 -1.55 0.84 -13.66
CA ARG A 193 -2.46 -0.26 -14.05
C ARG A 193 -3.89 0.25 -14.29
N TYR A 194 -4.42 1.13 -13.44
CA TYR A 194 -5.78 1.65 -13.60
C TYR A 194 -5.93 2.71 -14.70
N GLN A 195 -4.85 3.43 -15.04
CA GLN A 195 -4.85 4.28 -16.24
C GLN A 195 -5.01 3.48 -17.55
N ARG A 196 -4.66 2.19 -17.56
CA ARG A 196 -4.82 1.29 -18.72
C ARG A 196 -6.24 0.69 -18.84
N HIS A 197 -7.05 0.73 -17.78
CA HIS A 197 -8.37 0.10 -17.75
C HIS A 197 -9.54 1.04 -18.05
N PHE A 198 -9.29 2.34 -18.10
CA PHE A 198 -10.20 3.27 -18.73
C PHE A 198 -9.70 3.48 -20.16
N TRP A 199 -10.60 3.37 -21.14
CA TRP A 199 -10.38 3.63 -22.57
C TRP A 199 -9.87 2.44 -23.42
N GLU A 200 -10.71 1.41 -23.57
CA GLU A 200 -11.08 0.73 -24.83
C GLU A 200 -11.82 -0.58 -24.47
N PRO A 201 -12.89 -0.97 -25.18
CA PRO A 201 -13.42 -2.32 -25.07
C PRO A 201 -12.37 -3.29 -25.64
N VAL A 202 -11.61 -3.94 -24.76
CA VAL A 202 -10.64 -4.97 -25.15
C VAL A 202 -11.36 -6.30 -25.19
N VAL A 203 -11.41 -6.92 -26.37
CA VAL A 203 -11.91 -8.28 -26.53
C VAL A 203 -10.94 -9.22 -25.81
N GLU A 204 -11.47 -10.19 -25.05
CA GLU A 204 -10.66 -11.15 -24.30
C GLU A 204 -9.66 -11.88 -25.22
N GLY A 205 -8.38 -11.51 -25.15
CA GLY A 205 -7.29 -12.14 -25.92
C GLY A 205 -6.33 -11.19 -26.65
N GLU A 206 -6.67 -9.91 -26.83
CA GLU A 206 -5.78 -8.93 -27.48
C GLU A 206 -5.15 -7.94 -26.48
N GLN A 207 -3.92 -7.50 -26.76
CA GLN A 207 -3.26 -6.43 -26.00
C GLN A 207 -3.64 -5.06 -26.58
N THR A 208 -3.98 -4.10 -25.71
CA THR A 208 -4.38 -2.72 -26.06
C THR A 208 -3.34 -2.02 -26.93
N VAL A 209 -3.77 -1.38 -28.03
CA VAL A 209 -2.89 -0.65 -28.96
C VAL A 209 -2.60 0.76 -28.44
N VAL A 210 -1.78 0.88 -27.39
CA VAL A 210 -1.20 2.19 -27.06
C VAL A 210 -0.10 2.47 -28.08
N ALA A 211 -0.15 3.63 -28.76
CA ALA A 211 0.88 4.05 -29.70
C ALA A 211 2.28 3.88 -29.08
N LYS A 212 3.14 3.06 -29.70
CA LYS A 212 4.48 2.65 -29.22
C LYS A 212 5.34 3.79 -28.65
N ALA A 213 5.12 5.03 -29.11
CA ALA A 213 5.80 6.22 -28.61
C ALA A 213 5.49 6.54 -27.13
N LEU A 214 4.26 6.34 -26.67
CA LEU A 214 3.86 6.60 -25.27
C LEU A 214 4.42 5.53 -24.33
N GLU A 215 4.52 4.28 -24.80
CA GLU A 215 5.15 3.20 -24.03
C GLU A 215 6.65 3.45 -23.88
N LYS A 216 7.32 3.83 -24.98
CA LYS A 216 8.73 4.23 -24.95
C LYS A 216 8.99 5.42 -24.01
N ALA A 217 8.17 6.47 -24.07
CA ALA A 217 8.30 7.63 -23.16
C ALA A 217 8.13 7.23 -21.67
N ARG A 218 7.27 6.25 -21.39
CA ARG A 218 7.10 5.69 -20.03
C ARG A 218 8.30 4.85 -19.60
N GLU A 219 8.82 4.01 -20.47
CA GLU A 219 10.02 3.21 -20.20
C GLU A 219 11.23 4.12 -19.95
N GLU A 220 11.38 5.18 -20.74
CA GLU A 220 12.40 6.20 -20.56
C GLU A 220 12.25 6.94 -19.21
N ALA A 221 11.02 7.31 -18.83
CA ALA A 221 10.77 7.94 -17.53
C ALA A 221 11.09 7.00 -16.35
N LYS A 222 10.76 5.70 -16.46
CA LYS A 222 11.10 4.68 -15.47
C LYS A 222 12.60 4.47 -15.37
N ALA A 223 13.28 4.36 -16.52
CA ALA A 223 14.73 4.24 -16.58
C ALA A 223 15.41 5.47 -15.97
N ALA A 224 14.95 6.68 -16.29
CA ALA A 224 15.47 7.92 -15.73
C ALA A 224 15.28 7.97 -14.20
N HIS A 225 14.14 7.50 -13.68
CA HIS A 225 13.93 7.41 -12.24
C HIS A 225 14.89 6.42 -11.59
N ILE A 226 15.05 5.21 -12.14
CA ILE A 226 15.98 4.20 -11.62
C ILE A 226 17.41 4.74 -11.64
N GLN A 227 17.83 5.38 -12.74
CA GLN A 227 19.14 6.02 -12.87
C GLN A 227 19.34 7.12 -11.84
N SER A 228 18.33 7.98 -11.61
CA SER A 228 18.43 9.04 -10.59
C SER A 228 18.57 8.48 -9.17
N ARG A 229 17.90 7.37 -8.87
CA ARG A 229 17.97 6.70 -7.57
C ARG A 229 19.30 5.97 -7.39
N ALA A 230 19.78 5.30 -8.43
CA ALA A 230 21.10 4.69 -8.47
C ALA A 230 22.21 5.73 -8.29
N ALA A 231 22.10 6.88 -8.98
CA ALA A 231 23.03 8.00 -8.84
C ALA A 231 23.07 8.53 -7.39
N LYS A 232 21.93 8.64 -6.70
CA LYS A 232 21.90 9.06 -5.27
C LYS A 232 22.59 8.07 -4.34
N SER A 233 22.64 6.79 -4.69
CA SER A 233 23.35 5.75 -3.94
C SER A 233 24.80 5.54 -4.40
N ASP A 234 25.29 6.33 -5.37
CA ASP A 234 26.65 6.17 -5.90
C ASP A 234 27.70 6.43 -4.80
N PRO A 235 28.58 5.45 -4.49
CA PRO A 235 29.65 5.61 -3.51
C PRO A 235 30.60 6.77 -3.81
N MET A 236 30.73 7.18 -5.08
CA MET A 236 31.56 8.32 -5.47
C MET A 236 30.96 9.64 -4.98
N LEU A 237 29.63 9.78 -5.05
CA LEU A 237 28.93 10.98 -4.59
C LEU A 237 28.85 11.05 -3.07
N LEU A 238 28.68 9.92 -2.40
CA LEU A 238 28.59 9.86 -0.92
C LEU A 238 29.94 10.07 -0.22
N GLY A 239 31.06 10.00 -0.95
CA GLY A 239 32.41 10.11 -0.41
C GLY A 239 32.82 8.81 0.29
N LYS A 240 33.87 8.16 -0.21
CA LYS A 240 34.41 6.94 0.42
C LYS A 240 35.00 7.28 1.79
N VAL A 241 34.27 6.99 2.87
CA VAL A 241 34.88 6.84 4.19
C VAL A 241 35.79 5.62 4.08
N LYS A 242 37.11 5.80 4.12
CA LYS A 242 38.04 4.68 4.25
C LYS A 242 37.68 3.99 5.56
N LYS A 243 37.03 2.82 5.47
CA LYS A 243 36.76 2.01 6.66
C LYS A 243 38.12 1.73 7.32
N PRO A 244 38.32 2.06 8.60
CA PRO A 244 39.53 1.62 9.27
C PRO A 244 39.57 0.09 9.17
N PHE A 245 40.77 -0.45 8.96
CA PHE A 245 41.07 -1.87 8.69
C PHE A 245 40.49 -2.86 9.73
N ARG A 246 39.88 -2.38 10.81
CA ARG A 246 39.31 -3.19 11.91
C ARG A 246 37.78 -3.15 12.04
N SER A 247 37.03 -2.39 11.25
CA SER A 247 35.56 -2.31 11.41
C SER A 247 34.81 -3.20 10.43
N ALA A 248 34.77 -4.51 10.72
CA ALA A 248 33.78 -5.44 10.17
C ALA A 248 32.45 -5.40 10.95
N MET A 249 32.27 -4.42 11.85
CA MET A 249 31.01 -4.23 12.56
C MET A 249 30.05 -3.34 11.74
N PRO A 250 28.76 -3.72 11.62
CA PRO A 250 27.76 -2.87 11.03
C PRO A 250 27.58 -1.60 11.88
N VAL A 251 27.72 -0.44 11.25
CA VAL A 251 27.46 0.86 11.91
C VAL A 251 25.96 0.93 12.21
N PRO A 252 25.53 1.23 13.45
CA PRO A 252 24.12 1.34 13.77
C PRO A 252 23.49 2.51 13.00
N LYS A 253 22.34 2.25 12.35
CA LYS A 253 21.58 3.24 11.55
C LYS A 253 21.06 4.43 12.38
N VAL A 254 21.01 4.27 13.70
CA VAL A 254 20.55 5.28 14.65
C VAL A 254 21.54 5.36 15.79
N VAL A 255 22.23 6.50 15.91
CA VAL A 255 23.11 6.80 17.04
C VAL A 255 22.32 7.66 18.03
N HIS A 256 22.14 7.16 19.24
CA HIS A 256 21.52 7.90 20.33
C HIS A 256 22.62 8.68 21.06
N GLY A 257 22.44 9.99 21.26
CA GLY A 257 23.31 10.77 22.13
C GLY A 257 23.07 10.42 23.61
N ASP A 258 24.10 10.57 24.45
CA ASP A 258 24.01 10.29 25.88
C ASP A 258 22.88 11.10 26.55
N ALA A 259 21.98 10.41 27.23
CA ALA A 259 20.86 11.01 27.94
C ALA A 259 21.35 11.74 29.20
N ARG A 260 21.56 13.06 29.09
CA ARG A 260 21.81 13.92 30.25
C ARG A 260 20.48 14.40 30.82
N PRO A 261 20.28 14.39 32.15
CA PRO A 261 19.05 14.89 32.76
C PRO A 261 18.86 16.37 32.40
N GLY A 262 17.67 16.72 31.91
CA GLY A 262 17.31 18.08 31.49
C GLY A 262 17.57 18.43 30.02
N ARG A 263 18.10 17.51 29.19
CA ARG A 263 18.26 17.72 27.74
C ARG A 263 17.57 16.60 26.94
N PRO A 264 16.83 16.91 25.87
CA PRO A 264 16.22 15.87 25.03
C PRO A 264 17.29 15.00 24.38
N VAL A 265 17.04 13.68 24.32
CA VAL A 265 17.90 12.71 23.63
C VAL A 265 17.86 13.00 22.13
N ILE A 266 19.01 13.36 21.57
CA ILE A 266 19.14 13.59 20.12
C ILE A 266 19.50 12.24 19.48
N SER A 267 18.68 11.77 18.55
CA SER A 267 18.98 10.60 17.73
C SER A 267 19.38 11.04 16.32
N PHE A 268 20.52 10.56 15.85
CA PHE A 268 20.97 10.78 14.48
C PHE A 268 20.62 9.54 13.65
N THR A 269 19.64 9.68 12.76
CA THR A 269 19.30 8.65 11.77
C THR A 269 20.05 8.92 10.47
N ASP A 270 20.81 7.94 9.97
CA ASP A 270 21.43 8.05 8.66
C ASP A 270 20.35 7.97 7.56
N VAL A 271 20.09 9.11 6.93
CA VAL A 271 19.13 9.25 5.82
C VAL A 271 19.76 8.98 4.44
N GLY A 272 21.06 8.65 4.39
CA GLY A 272 21.80 8.35 3.17
C GLY A 272 21.74 9.47 2.13
N GLY A 273 21.73 9.09 0.84
CA GLY A 273 21.65 10.03 -0.29
C GLY A 273 20.26 10.59 -0.60
N LYS A 274 19.25 10.39 0.28
CA LYS A 274 17.84 10.77 0.00
C LYS A 274 17.69 12.25 -0.35
N PHE A 275 18.46 13.11 0.32
CA PHE A 275 18.45 14.57 0.16
C PHE A 275 19.65 15.12 -0.62
N LEU A 276 20.43 14.24 -1.29
CA LEU A 276 21.60 14.65 -2.05
C LEU A 276 21.17 15.13 -3.44
N ASP A 277 21.44 16.40 -3.77
CA ASP A 277 21.33 16.88 -5.15
C ASP A 277 22.55 16.37 -5.94
N THR A 278 22.31 15.38 -6.81
CA THR A 278 23.36 14.73 -7.60
C THR A 278 24.03 15.71 -8.54
N LYS A 279 23.28 16.65 -9.12
CA LYS A 279 23.83 17.64 -10.07
C LYS A 279 24.76 18.61 -9.36
N ASP A 280 24.33 19.13 -8.22
CA ASP A 280 25.15 20.04 -7.42
C ASP A 280 26.40 19.33 -6.88
N ARG A 281 26.29 18.06 -6.47
CA ARG A 281 27.44 17.26 -6.03
C ARG A 281 28.46 17.05 -7.15
N VAL A 282 28.01 16.66 -8.35
CA VAL A 282 28.87 16.49 -9.53
C VAL A 282 29.55 17.80 -9.91
N ARG A 283 28.81 18.92 -9.90
CA ARG A 283 29.37 20.26 -10.13
C ARG A 283 30.51 20.58 -9.16
N ARG A 284 30.30 20.37 -7.86
CA ARG A 284 31.32 20.61 -6.84
C ARG A 284 32.55 19.72 -7.01
N MET A 285 32.39 18.46 -7.47
CA MET A 285 33.53 17.58 -7.75
C MET A 285 34.36 18.10 -8.93
N HIS A 286 33.73 18.48 -10.04
CA HIS A 286 34.44 19.07 -11.18
C HIS A 286 35.16 20.37 -10.83
N GLU A 287 34.53 21.25 -10.04
CA GLU A 287 35.18 22.47 -9.55
C GLU A 287 36.39 22.16 -8.66
N ALA A 288 36.30 21.13 -7.81
CA ALA A 288 37.41 20.70 -6.97
C ALA A 288 38.59 20.12 -7.78
N GLU A 289 38.30 19.35 -8.84
CA GLU A 289 39.31 18.86 -9.78
C GLU A 289 40.01 20.01 -10.49
N ARG A 290 39.26 20.97 -11.02
CA ARG A 290 39.80 22.17 -11.67
C ARG A 290 40.71 22.97 -10.74
N ARG A 291 40.30 23.17 -9.47
CA ARG A 291 41.15 23.83 -8.45
C ARG A 291 42.42 23.04 -8.15
N LYS A 292 42.36 21.71 -8.15
CA LYS A 292 43.51 20.83 -7.91
C LYS A 292 44.53 20.91 -9.04
N GLU A 293 44.07 20.97 -10.28
CA GLU A 293 44.94 21.16 -11.46
C GLU A 293 45.67 22.50 -11.42
N LEU A 294 44.94 23.59 -11.15
CA LEU A 294 45.54 24.91 -11.00
C LEU A 294 46.64 24.92 -9.93
N ARG A 295 46.36 24.33 -8.75
CA ARG A 295 47.35 24.23 -7.66
C ARG A 295 48.58 23.40 -8.01
N LYS A 296 48.44 22.36 -8.84
CA LYS A 296 49.59 21.59 -9.35
C LYS A 296 50.45 22.43 -10.28
N GLY A 297 49.82 23.21 -11.16
CA GLY A 297 50.52 24.15 -12.05
C GLY A 297 51.28 25.22 -11.28
N THR A 298 50.67 25.83 -10.25
CA THR A 298 51.33 26.87 -9.45
C THR A 298 52.50 26.32 -8.62
N ARG A 299 52.40 25.07 -8.13
CA ARG A 299 53.48 24.41 -7.39
C ARG A 299 54.66 23.96 -8.27
N ALA A 300 54.44 23.77 -9.56
CA ALA A 300 55.51 23.45 -10.51
C ALA A 300 56.27 24.70 -11.01
N HIS A 301 55.75 25.91 -10.75
CA HIS A 301 56.28 27.17 -11.27
C HIS A 301 56.92 28.08 -10.21
N ASN A 302 56.96 27.65 -8.94
CA ASN A 302 57.75 28.29 -7.90
C ASN A 302 58.79 27.27 -7.39
N PRO A 303 60.03 27.30 -7.90
CA PRO A 303 61.16 26.58 -7.30
C PRO A 303 61.51 27.14 -5.91
#